data_AF-A0A1G1T9V0-F1
#
_entry.id   AF-A0A1G1T9V0-F1
#
_cell.length_a   1.000
_cell.length_b   1.000
_cell.length_c   1.000
_cell.angle_alpha   90.00
_cell.angle_beta   90.00
_cell.angle_gamma   90.00
#
_symmetry.space_group_name_H-M   'P 1'
#
loop_
_entity.id
_entity.type
_entity.pdbx_description
1 polymer ?
#
loop_
_entity_poly.entity_id
_entity_poly.type
_entity_poly.pdbx_seq_one_letter_code
_entity_poly.pdbx_strand_id
1 'polypeptide(L)'
;MGSTTVLATLAAREEETMRIVVGARGSIEFIFAQLQTQGIYDEYSSIHQAYAQLLNNDQSQEAVKRALFIQWYCLTEPSFLSGISDIDELAELAVLTHLDHLLRNDQADTELVAMLRYYSTWEFVFQNPHFQHLVVLQSFVIQWMSVDSEVTTSELGMADMDNRGQMGKYWLSINWLKTQELLIPEKT
;
A
#
# COMPACT_ATOMS: atom_id res chain seq x y z
N MET A 1 -29.70 -4.38 -7.13
CA MET A 1 -28.57 -5.16 -6.59
C MET A 1 -27.36 -4.79 -7.42
N GLY A 2 -26.52 -3.89 -6.91
CA GLY A 2 -25.34 -3.42 -7.64
C GLY A 2 -24.32 -4.56 -7.75
N SER A 3 -23.74 -4.73 -8.92
CA SER A 3 -22.58 -5.62 -9.10
C SER A 3 -21.43 -5.07 -8.26
N THR A 4 -21.03 -5.80 -7.21
CA THR A 4 -19.82 -5.48 -6.45
C THR A 4 -18.62 -5.74 -7.34
N THR A 5 -17.80 -4.72 -7.59
CA THR A 5 -16.57 -4.87 -8.37
C THR A 5 -15.57 -5.76 -7.62
N VAL A 6 -14.65 -6.41 -8.34
CA VAL A 6 -13.62 -7.26 -7.70
C VAL A 6 -12.80 -6.45 -6.68
N LEU A 7 -12.47 -5.20 -7.00
CA LEU A 7 -11.78 -4.28 -6.08
C LEU A 7 -12.55 -4.03 -4.77
N ALA A 8 -13.88 -3.88 -4.83
CA ALA A 8 -14.69 -3.68 -3.63
C ALA A 8 -14.73 -4.95 -2.77
N THR A 9 -14.77 -6.13 -3.40
CA THR A 9 -14.65 -7.41 -2.70
C THR A 9 -13.30 -7.57 -2.00
N LEU A 10 -12.20 -7.19 -2.66
CA LEU A 10 -10.86 -7.25 -2.05
C LEU A 10 -10.71 -6.26 -0.90
N ALA A 11 -11.21 -5.02 -1.05
CA ALA A 11 -11.23 -4.06 0.06
C ALA A 11 -12.02 -4.60 1.27
N ALA A 12 -13.19 -5.18 1.06
CA ALA A 12 -13.99 -5.76 2.15
C ALA A 12 -13.25 -6.93 2.85
N ARG A 13 -12.47 -7.72 2.11
CA ARG A 13 -11.61 -8.75 2.70
C ARG A 13 -10.52 -8.14 3.56
N GLU A 14 -9.82 -7.11 3.08
CA GLU A 14 -8.82 -6.39 3.90
C GLU A 14 -9.43 -5.84 5.20
N GLU A 15 -10.62 -5.28 5.13
CA GLU A 15 -11.30 -4.75 6.31
C GLU A 15 -11.62 -5.82 7.34
N GLU A 16 -12.13 -6.97 6.89
CA GLU A 16 -12.41 -8.10 7.78
C GLU A 16 -11.13 -8.62 8.42
N THR A 17 -10.08 -8.82 7.62
CA THR A 17 -8.78 -9.28 8.10
C THR A 17 -8.20 -8.28 9.12
N MET A 18 -8.29 -6.98 8.86
CA MET A 18 -7.81 -5.97 9.80
C MET A 18 -8.61 -5.92 11.10
N ARG A 19 -9.92 -6.19 11.09
CA ARG A 19 -10.69 -6.28 12.34
C ARG A 19 -10.13 -7.33 13.28
N ILE A 20 -9.65 -8.44 12.74
CA ILE A 20 -9.02 -9.51 13.52
C ILE A 20 -7.67 -9.05 14.07
N VAL A 21 -6.84 -8.42 13.23
CA VAL A 21 -5.54 -7.85 13.63
C VAL A 21 -5.70 -6.85 14.78
N VAL A 22 -6.59 -5.86 14.63
CA VAL A 22 -6.89 -4.84 15.66
C VAL A 22 -7.52 -5.46 16.91
N GLY A 23 -8.13 -6.64 16.81
CA GLY A 23 -8.71 -7.38 17.92
C GLY A 23 -7.70 -8.23 18.71
N ALA A 24 -6.53 -8.51 18.16
CA ALA A 24 -5.53 -9.38 18.80
C ALA A 24 -4.92 -8.72 20.05
N ARG A 25 -4.74 -9.49 21.12
CA ARG A 25 -4.27 -8.99 22.43
C ARG A 25 -3.29 -9.98 23.04
N GLY A 26 -2.26 -9.48 23.71
CA GLY A 26 -1.25 -10.29 24.39
C GLY A 26 0.15 -9.70 24.22
N SER A 27 1.17 -10.50 24.49
CA SER A 27 2.54 -10.16 24.09
C SER A 27 2.67 -10.21 22.57
N ILE A 28 3.75 -9.62 22.04
CA ILE A 28 4.03 -9.62 20.60
C ILE A 28 4.09 -11.05 20.06
N GLU A 29 4.75 -11.96 20.77
CA GLU A 29 4.88 -13.37 20.38
C GLU A 29 3.52 -14.08 20.36
N PHE A 30 2.65 -13.75 21.31
CA PHE A 30 1.31 -14.31 21.37
C PHE A 30 0.43 -13.79 20.22
N ILE A 31 0.47 -12.48 19.95
CA ILE A 31 -0.24 -11.88 18.81
C ILE A 31 0.24 -12.51 17.51
N PHE A 32 1.55 -12.61 17.32
CA PHE A 32 2.12 -13.23 16.12
C PHE A 32 1.62 -14.66 15.91
N ALA A 33 1.69 -15.50 16.96
CA ALA A 33 1.19 -16.88 16.89
C ALA A 33 -0.32 -16.95 16.64
N GLN A 34 -1.09 -16.02 17.23
CA GLN A 34 -2.54 -15.92 17.03
C GLN A 34 -2.87 -15.60 15.56
N LEU A 35 -2.26 -14.56 15.00
CA LEU A 35 -2.50 -14.14 13.61
C LEU A 35 -2.09 -15.23 12.61
N GLN A 36 -0.94 -15.89 12.84
CA GLN A 36 -0.51 -17.04 12.05
C GLN A 36 -1.54 -18.18 12.10
N THR A 37 -1.98 -18.56 13.31
CA THR A 37 -2.93 -19.67 13.50
C THR A 37 -4.30 -19.37 12.87
N GLN A 38 -4.68 -18.10 12.82
CA GLN A 38 -5.93 -17.63 12.20
C GLN A 38 -5.82 -17.45 10.69
N GLY A 39 -4.64 -17.69 10.09
CA GLY A 39 -4.43 -17.57 8.65
C GLY A 39 -4.41 -16.12 8.13
N ILE A 40 -4.15 -15.15 9.01
CA ILE A 40 -4.21 -13.72 8.66
C ILE A 40 -3.13 -13.34 7.64
N TYR A 41 -1.91 -13.86 7.81
CA TYR A 41 -0.81 -13.61 6.88
C TYR A 41 -1.09 -14.23 5.50
N ASP A 42 -1.60 -15.47 5.48
CA ASP A 42 -1.98 -16.14 4.23
C ASP A 42 -3.11 -15.39 3.50
N GLU A 43 -4.08 -14.85 4.25
CA GLU A 43 -5.18 -14.08 3.68
C GLU A 43 -4.69 -12.76 3.04
N TYR A 44 -3.80 -12.02 3.70
CA TYR A 44 -3.22 -10.81 3.10
C TYR A 44 -2.36 -11.13 1.88
N SER A 45 -1.58 -12.22 1.91
CA SER A 45 -0.84 -12.69 0.73
C SER A 45 -1.79 -13.03 -0.43
N SER A 46 -2.91 -13.70 -0.15
CA SER A 46 -3.95 -13.99 -1.15
C SER A 46 -4.61 -12.71 -1.72
N ILE A 47 -4.89 -11.71 -0.88
CA ILE A 47 -5.45 -10.43 -1.31
C ILE A 47 -4.47 -9.70 -2.24
N HIS A 48 -3.19 -9.66 -1.88
CA HIS A 48 -2.14 -9.05 -2.70
C HIS A 48 -2.00 -9.73 -4.07
N GLN A 49 -1.94 -11.06 -4.10
CA GLN A 49 -1.96 -11.84 -5.35
C GLN A 49 -3.19 -11.51 -6.20
N ALA A 50 -4.36 -11.38 -5.59
CA ALA A 50 -5.59 -11.04 -6.30
C ALA A 50 -5.53 -9.64 -6.92
N TYR A 51 -4.92 -8.65 -6.25
CA TYR A 51 -4.67 -7.36 -6.88
C TYR A 51 -3.67 -7.47 -8.04
N ALA A 52 -2.60 -8.24 -7.89
CA ALA A 52 -1.63 -8.46 -8.97
C ALA A 52 -2.24 -9.14 -10.21
N GLN A 53 -3.31 -9.93 -10.05
CA GLN A 53 -4.05 -10.52 -11.18
C GLN A 53 -4.91 -9.50 -11.94
N LEU A 54 -5.21 -8.34 -11.35
CA LEU A 54 -6.04 -7.29 -11.96
C LEU A 54 -5.23 -6.27 -12.80
N LEU A 55 -3.90 -6.40 -12.85
CA LEU A 55 -3.00 -5.45 -13.51
C LEU A 55 -3.26 -5.28 -15.02
N ASN A 56 -3.87 -6.25 -15.69
CA ASN A 56 -4.14 -6.20 -17.13
C ASN A 56 -5.60 -5.80 -17.49
N ASN A 57 -6.39 -5.38 -16.50
CA ASN A 57 -7.80 -5.01 -16.69
C ASN A 57 -8.00 -3.48 -16.75
N ASP A 58 -9.20 -3.03 -17.08
CA ASP A 58 -9.60 -1.61 -17.07
C ASP A 58 -9.45 -0.92 -15.68
N GLN A 59 -9.23 -1.72 -14.63
CA GLN A 59 -9.03 -1.29 -13.25
C GLN A 59 -7.56 -1.36 -12.81
N SER A 60 -6.62 -1.48 -13.77
CA SER A 60 -5.21 -1.75 -13.51
C SER A 60 -4.55 -0.77 -12.54
N GLN A 61 -4.75 0.53 -12.70
CA GLN A 61 -4.07 1.53 -11.87
C GLN A 61 -4.53 1.50 -10.41
N GLU A 62 -5.83 1.31 -10.16
CA GLU A 62 -6.35 1.18 -8.79
C GLU A 62 -5.83 -0.12 -8.14
N ALA A 63 -5.74 -1.20 -8.90
CA ALA A 63 -5.12 -2.44 -8.42
C ALA A 63 -3.62 -2.26 -8.11
N VAL A 64 -2.87 -1.55 -8.96
CA VAL A 64 -1.45 -1.22 -8.73
C VAL A 64 -1.30 -0.44 -7.43
N LYS A 65 -2.09 0.62 -7.22
CA LYS A 65 -2.01 1.46 -6.01
C LYS A 65 -2.20 0.62 -4.74
N ARG A 66 -3.21 -0.24 -4.71
CA ARG A 66 -3.50 -1.10 -3.55
C ARG A 66 -2.47 -2.20 -3.35
N ALA A 67 -2.03 -2.85 -4.42
CA ALA A 67 -0.98 -3.87 -4.32
C ALA A 67 0.36 -3.28 -3.89
N LEU A 68 0.71 -2.09 -4.40
CA LEU A 68 1.92 -1.36 -4.04
C LEU A 68 1.87 -0.91 -2.58
N PHE A 69 0.71 -0.45 -2.09
CA PHE A 69 0.52 -0.16 -0.67
C PHE A 69 0.80 -1.39 0.19
N ILE A 70 0.26 -2.57 -0.16
CA ILE A 70 0.51 -3.80 0.61
C ILE A 70 2.00 -4.15 0.63
N GLN A 71 2.69 -4.08 -0.51
CA GLN A 71 4.14 -4.30 -0.60
C GLN A 71 4.94 -3.36 0.30
N TRP A 72 4.67 -2.06 0.20
CA TRP A 72 5.33 -1.05 1.00
C TRP A 72 5.03 -1.22 2.50
N TYR A 73 3.78 -1.49 2.86
CA TYR A 73 3.34 -1.62 4.25
C TYR A 73 3.85 -2.91 4.91
N CYS A 74 3.99 -4.00 4.15
CA CYS A 74 4.64 -5.24 4.54
C CYS A 74 6.07 -5.02 5.06
N LEU A 75 6.79 -4.08 4.45
CA LEU A 75 8.19 -3.80 4.76
C LEU A 75 8.36 -2.70 5.82
N THR A 76 7.39 -1.80 5.94
CA THR A 76 7.48 -0.62 6.81
C THR A 76 6.77 -0.76 8.15
N GLU A 77 5.80 -1.67 8.27
CA GLU A 77 5.01 -1.87 9.48
C GLU A 77 5.18 -3.31 10.02
N PRO A 78 5.47 -3.49 11.32
CA PRO A 78 5.56 -4.81 11.90
C PRO A 78 4.31 -5.68 11.68
N SER A 79 4.52 -6.94 11.31
CA SER A 79 3.44 -7.87 10.95
C SER A 79 2.39 -8.11 12.04
N PHE A 80 2.77 -7.98 13.32
CA PHE A 80 1.84 -8.08 14.44
C PHE A 80 0.90 -6.86 14.57
N LEU A 81 1.20 -5.76 13.88
CA LEU A 81 0.37 -4.54 13.81
C LEU A 81 -0.37 -4.42 12.47
N SER A 82 0.29 -4.76 11.36
CA SER A 82 -0.29 -4.68 10.02
C SER A 82 -1.13 -5.90 9.66
N GLY A 83 -0.81 -7.07 10.22
CA GLY A 83 -1.31 -8.36 9.76
C GLY A 83 -0.68 -8.82 8.45
N ILE A 84 0.35 -8.15 7.95
CA ILE A 84 1.03 -8.47 6.69
C ILE A 84 2.44 -8.96 7.06
N SER A 85 2.79 -10.21 6.75
CA SER A 85 4.14 -10.75 7.03
C SER A 85 4.99 -10.89 5.78
N ASP A 86 4.67 -11.86 4.94
CA ASP A 86 5.33 -12.15 3.69
C ASP A 86 4.28 -12.10 2.58
N ILE A 87 4.71 -11.62 1.43
CA ILE A 87 3.89 -11.56 0.21
C ILE A 87 4.51 -12.44 -0.86
N ASP A 88 3.72 -12.81 -1.85
CA ASP A 88 4.19 -13.62 -2.96
C ASP A 88 5.16 -12.84 -3.85
N GLU A 89 6.41 -13.31 -3.94
CA GLU A 89 7.49 -12.66 -4.69
C GLU A 89 7.16 -12.47 -6.18
N LEU A 90 6.39 -13.40 -6.78
CA LEU A 90 5.99 -13.30 -8.19
C LEU A 90 4.93 -12.21 -8.37
N ALA A 91 3.97 -12.11 -7.47
CA ALA A 91 2.98 -11.04 -7.44
C ALA A 91 3.63 -9.67 -7.19
N GLU A 92 4.61 -9.60 -6.29
CA GLU A 92 5.39 -8.39 -6.03
C GLU A 92 6.11 -7.93 -7.30
N LEU A 93 6.88 -8.82 -7.91
CA LEU A 93 7.58 -8.54 -9.16
C LEU A 93 6.63 -8.13 -10.29
N ALA A 94 5.46 -8.78 -10.39
CA ALA A 94 4.45 -8.43 -11.40
C ALA A 94 3.93 -7.00 -11.24
N VAL A 95 3.65 -6.57 -10.00
CA VAL A 95 3.19 -5.21 -9.70
C VAL A 95 4.28 -4.20 -10.03
N LEU A 96 5.52 -4.43 -9.59
CA LEU A 96 6.64 -3.51 -9.85
C LEU A 96 6.99 -3.44 -11.35
N THR A 97 6.91 -4.57 -12.06
CA THR A 97 7.10 -4.60 -13.52
C THR A 97 6.03 -3.79 -14.24
N HIS A 98 4.76 -3.91 -13.81
CA HIS A 98 3.67 -3.15 -14.38
C HIS A 98 3.82 -1.65 -14.06
N LEU A 99 4.25 -1.30 -12.85
CA LEU A 99 4.54 0.08 -12.46
C LEU A 99 5.68 0.68 -13.31
N ASP A 100 6.78 -0.03 -13.50
CA ASP A 100 7.89 0.39 -14.39
C ASP A 100 7.39 0.63 -15.82
N HIS A 101 6.47 -0.21 -16.32
CA HIS A 101 5.83 -0.01 -17.61
C HIS A 101 4.96 1.26 -17.65
N LEU A 102 4.12 1.51 -16.63
CA LEU A 102 3.29 2.71 -16.56
C LEU A 102 4.15 3.99 -16.53
N LEU A 103 5.24 3.98 -15.74
CA LEU A 103 6.18 5.10 -15.67
C LEU A 103 6.91 5.32 -17.00
N ARG A 104 7.37 4.24 -17.65
CA ARG A 104 8.07 4.33 -18.94
C ARG A 104 7.22 4.97 -20.03
N ASN A 105 5.92 4.73 -20.00
CA ASN A 105 4.99 5.21 -21.03
C ASN A 105 4.25 6.50 -20.63
N ASP A 106 4.59 7.12 -19.50
CA ASP A 106 3.91 8.30 -18.96
C ASP A 106 2.38 8.07 -18.78
N GLN A 107 2.03 6.87 -18.32
CA GLN A 107 0.65 6.41 -18.14
C GLN A 107 0.21 6.34 -16.68
N ALA A 108 1.14 6.48 -15.73
CA ALA A 108 0.82 6.48 -14.31
C ALA A 108 -0.02 7.72 -13.96
N ASP A 109 -1.16 7.52 -13.30
CA ASP A 109 -2.01 8.62 -12.86
C ASP A 109 -1.34 9.44 -11.74
N THR A 110 -1.85 10.66 -11.53
CA THR A 110 -1.30 11.60 -10.54
C THR A 110 -1.29 11.02 -9.12
N GLU A 111 -2.28 10.21 -8.77
CA GLU A 111 -2.40 9.62 -7.44
C GLU A 111 -1.31 8.57 -7.22
N LEU A 112 -1.12 7.65 -8.17
CA LEU A 112 -0.09 6.62 -8.15
C LEU A 112 1.31 7.24 -8.09
N VAL A 113 1.56 8.31 -8.85
CA VAL A 113 2.82 9.07 -8.80
C VAL A 113 3.01 9.73 -7.43
N ALA A 114 1.96 10.27 -6.83
CA ALA A 114 2.03 10.85 -5.48
C ALA A 114 2.36 9.82 -4.40
N MET A 115 1.69 8.67 -4.45
CA MET A 115 1.96 7.55 -3.54
C MET A 115 3.39 7.04 -3.70
N LEU A 116 3.88 6.86 -4.94
CA LEU A 116 5.23 6.37 -5.18
C LEU A 116 6.31 7.34 -4.69
N ARG A 117 6.11 8.66 -4.85
CA ARG A 117 7.01 9.67 -4.26
C ARG A 117 7.12 9.53 -2.75
N TYR A 118 5.98 9.37 -2.09
CA TYR A 118 5.95 9.14 -0.64
C TYR A 118 6.65 7.85 -0.25
N TYR A 119 6.33 6.72 -0.90
CA TYR A 119 6.98 5.44 -0.59
C TYR A 119 8.49 5.45 -0.84
N SER A 120 8.96 6.27 -1.77
CA SER A 120 10.38 6.41 -2.11
C SER A 120 11.21 7.00 -0.96
N THR A 121 10.60 7.61 0.07
CA THR A 121 11.34 8.09 1.25
C THR A 121 11.88 6.93 2.11
N TRP A 122 11.38 5.71 1.92
CA TRP A 122 11.91 4.48 2.53
C TRP A 122 12.74 3.71 1.50
N GLU A 123 14.00 4.15 1.30
CA GLU A 123 14.94 3.59 0.32
C GLU A 123 14.94 2.05 0.28
N PHE A 124 14.97 1.40 1.45
CA PHE A 124 15.09 -0.05 1.56
C PHE A 124 13.96 -0.83 0.88
N VAL A 125 12.78 -0.23 0.70
CA VAL A 125 11.61 -0.85 0.05
C VAL A 125 11.91 -1.23 -1.40
N PHE A 126 12.78 -0.47 -2.08
CA PHE A 126 13.09 -0.67 -3.51
C PHE A 126 14.51 -1.19 -3.78
N GLN A 127 15.28 -1.47 -2.73
CA GLN A 127 16.67 -1.95 -2.83
C GLN A 127 16.79 -3.46 -3.11
N ASN A 128 15.68 -4.19 -3.25
CA ASN A 128 15.73 -5.62 -3.55
C ASN A 128 16.50 -5.88 -4.87
N PRO A 129 17.56 -6.70 -4.87
CA PRO A 129 18.36 -7.00 -6.06
C PRO A 129 17.55 -7.54 -7.24
N HIS A 130 16.44 -8.22 -6.96
CA HIS A 130 15.55 -8.76 -7.99
C HIS A 130 14.89 -7.65 -8.84
N PHE A 131 14.82 -6.41 -8.35
CA PHE A 131 14.15 -5.28 -9.02
C PHE A 131 15.10 -4.33 -9.76
N GLN A 132 16.41 -4.61 -9.78
CA GLN A 132 17.41 -3.73 -10.39
C GLN A 132 17.27 -3.58 -11.92
N HIS A 133 16.58 -4.51 -12.57
CA HIS A 133 16.29 -4.46 -14.00
C HIS A 133 15.14 -3.50 -14.36
N LEU A 134 14.38 -3.01 -13.37
CA LEU A 134 13.27 -2.07 -13.53
C LEU A 134 13.80 -0.62 -13.56
N VAL A 135 14.52 -0.29 -14.64
CA VAL A 135 15.37 0.92 -14.72
C VAL A 135 14.60 2.23 -14.52
N VAL A 136 13.37 2.33 -15.03
CA VAL A 136 12.59 3.58 -14.92
C VAL A 136 12.10 3.77 -13.49
N LEU A 137 11.59 2.69 -12.89
CA LEU A 137 11.23 2.68 -11.46
C LEU A 137 12.44 3.02 -10.58
N GLN A 138 13.59 2.39 -10.79
CA GLN A 138 14.80 2.67 -10.01
C GLN A 138 15.24 4.14 -10.14
N SER A 139 15.21 4.68 -11.36
CA SER A 139 15.52 6.10 -11.59
C SER A 139 14.54 7.03 -10.88
N PHE A 140 13.25 6.68 -10.87
CA PHE A 140 12.22 7.41 -10.15
C PHE A 140 12.49 7.42 -8.64
N VAL A 141 12.73 6.25 -8.03
CA VAL A 141 12.98 6.16 -6.58
C VAL A 141 14.20 6.99 -6.20
N ILE A 142 15.32 6.85 -6.91
CA ILE A 142 16.56 7.61 -6.66
C ILE A 142 16.30 9.13 -6.72
N GLN A 143 15.47 9.59 -7.65
CA GLN A 143 15.12 11.01 -7.76
C GLN A 143 14.40 11.56 -6.52
N TRP A 144 13.61 10.73 -5.83
CA TRP A 144 12.74 11.14 -4.72
C TRP A 144 13.23 10.69 -3.33
N MET A 145 14.25 9.84 -3.26
CA MET A 145 14.76 9.19 -2.04
C MET A 145 15.29 10.10 -0.93
N SER A 146 15.39 11.41 -1.17
CA SER A 146 15.85 12.38 -0.17
C SER A 146 15.11 13.71 -0.27
N VAL A 147 14.00 13.71 -1.01
CA VAL A 147 13.11 14.87 -1.08
C VAL A 147 12.05 14.67 -0.02
N ASP A 148 11.89 15.66 0.85
CA ASP A 148 10.76 15.67 1.78
C ASP A 148 9.48 15.85 0.94
N SER A 149 8.87 14.72 0.60
CA SER A 149 7.73 14.66 -0.31
C SER A 149 6.47 14.90 0.48
N GLU A 150 6.12 16.18 0.67
CA GLU A 150 4.77 16.52 1.08
C GLU A 150 3.77 16.10 -0.01
N VAL A 151 3.13 14.95 0.19
CA VAL A 151 1.96 14.58 -0.61
C VAL A 151 0.78 15.45 -0.19
N THR A 152 0.16 16.11 -1.15
CA THR A 152 -1.02 16.95 -0.94
C THR A 152 -2.31 16.14 -1.04
N THR A 153 -3.35 16.57 -0.33
CA THR A 153 -4.69 15.97 -0.40
C THR A 153 -5.31 16.04 -1.79
N SER A 154 -4.94 17.05 -2.58
CA SER A 154 -5.42 17.20 -3.96
C SER A 154 -4.86 16.12 -4.89
N GLU A 155 -3.61 15.69 -4.67
CA GLU A 155 -2.98 14.66 -5.50
C GLU A 155 -3.53 13.25 -5.18
N LEU A 156 -3.93 13.02 -3.93
CA LEU A 156 -4.41 11.70 -3.48
C LEU A 156 -5.89 11.42 -3.77
N GLY A 157 -6.67 12.41 -4.22
CA GLY A 157 -8.09 12.20 -4.49
C GLY A 157 -8.89 11.72 -3.27
N MET A 158 -8.78 12.42 -2.13
CA MET A 158 -9.29 11.96 -0.82
C MET A 158 -10.79 11.65 -0.71
N ALA A 159 -11.61 11.99 -1.72
CA ALA A 159 -13.08 11.97 -1.63
C ALA A 159 -13.69 10.57 -1.47
N ASP A 160 -13.05 9.53 -2.02
CA ASP A 160 -13.56 8.14 -2.01
C ASP A 160 -12.60 7.16 -1.31
N MET A 161 -11.60 7.69 -0.60
CA MET A 161 -10.53 6.94 0.06
C MET A 161 -11.07 5.91 1.08
N ASP A 162 -12.22 6.19 1.70
CA ASP A 162 -12.86 5.30 2.69
C ASP A 162 -13.31 3.94 2.10
N ASN A 163 -13.46 3.85 0.76
CA ASN A 163 -13.85 2.62 0.07
C ASN A 163 -12.67 1.84 -0.52
N ARG A 164 -11.44 2.18 -0.11
CA ARG A 164 -10.19 1.64 -0.70
C ARG A 164 -9.39 0.77 0.28
N GLY A 165 -10.10 0.11 1.20
CA GLY A 165 -9.52 -0.85 2.13
C GLY A 165 -8.48 -0.20 3.04
N GLN A 166 -7.38 -0.91 3.30
CA GLN A 166 -6.36 -0.50 4.25
C GLN A 166 -5.50 0.65 3.72
N MET A 167 -5.22 0.67 2.41
CA MET A 167 -4.59 1.81 1.75
C MET A 167 -5.40 3.09 2.02
N GLY A 168 -6.72 2.99 1.88
CA GLY A 168 -7.63 4.09 2.13
C GLY A 168 -7.55 4.65 3.55
N LYS A 169 -7.68 3.76 4.53
CA LYS A 169 -7.60 4.10 5.94
C LYS A 169 -6.24 4.68 6.33
N TYR A 170 -5.16 4.17 5.74
CA TYR A 170 -3.81 4.72 5.95
C TYR A 170 -3.73 6.18 5.50
N TRP A 171 -4.11 6.48 4.25
CA TRP A 171 -4.03 7.84 3.75
C TRP A 171 -4.97 8.81 4.47
N LEU A 172 -6.14 8.34 4.90
CA LEU A 172 -7.04 9.13 5.75
C LEU A 172 -6.41 9.45 7.11
N SER A 173 -5.69 8.51 7.73
CA SER A 173 -5.05 8.72 9.03
C SER A 173 -3.89 9.72 8.93
N ILE A 174 -3.05 9.61 7.89
CA ILE A 174 -1.97 10.56 7.61
C ILE A 174 -2.52 11.97 7.36
N ASN A 175 -3.58 12.09 6.56
CA ASN A 175 -4.23 13.37 6.31
C ASN A 175 -4.81 14.01 7.59
N TRP A 176 -5.43 13.18 8.44
CA TRP A 176 -5.97 13.65 9.72
C TRP A 176 -4.86 14.19 10.62
N LEU A 177 -3.73 13.50 10.74
CA LEU A 177 -2.57 13.94 11.53
C LEU A 177 -2.04 15.30 11.06
N LYS A 178 -1.83 15.47 9.75
CA LYS A 178 -1.40 16.75 9.16
C LYS A 178 -2.38 17.89 9.46
N THR A 179 -3.68 17.60 9.42
CA THR A 179 -4.72 18.59 9.74
C THR A 179 -4.67 18.99 11.22
N GLN A 180 -4.37 18.07 12.14
CA GLN A 180 -4.24 18.38 13.56
C GLN A 180 -2.98 19.21 13.86
N GLU A 181 -1.84 18.92 13.22
CA GLU A 181 -0.60 19.68 13.39
C GLU A 181 -0.76 21.16 13.01
N LEU A 182 -1.52 21.46 11.95
CA LEU A 182 -1.85 22.83 11.52
C LEU A 182 -2.76 23.59 12.51
N LEU A 183 -3.41 22.88 13.44
CA LEU A 183 -4.33 23.45 14.43
C LEU A 183 -3.68 23.68 15.80
N ILE A 184 -2.43 23.24 16.01
CA ILE A 184 -1.68 23.51 17.24
C ILE A 184 -0.95 24.85 17.06
N PRO A 185 -1.35 25.93 17.76
CA PRO A 185 -0.62 27.20 17.66
C PRO A 185 0.79 27.00 18.21
N GLU A 186 1.80 27.46 17.45
CA GLU A 186 3.18 27.50 17.92
C GLU A 186 3.21 28.15 19.31
N LYS A 187 3.67 27.39 20.31
CA LYS A 187 4.00 27.98 21.60
C LYS A 187 5.23 28.85 21.38
N THR A 188 4.98 30.16 21.23
CA THR A 188 5.95 31.25 21.37
C THR A 188 6.73 31.17 22.65
#